data_AF-A0A8J2KK46-F1
#
_entry.id   AF-A0A8J2KK46-F1
#
_cell.length_a   1.000
_cell.length_b   1.000
_cell.length_c   1.000
_cell.angle_alpha   90.00
_cell.angle_beta   90.00
_cell.angle_gamma   90.00
#
_symmetry.space_group_name_H-M   'P 1'
#
loop_
_entity.id
_entity.type
_entity.pdbx_description
1 polymer ?
#
loop_
_entity_poly.entity_id
_entity_poly.type
_entity_poly.pdbx_seq_one_letter_code
_entity_poly.pdbx_strand_id
1 'polypeptide(L)' 'MLESKGSVGRVPESHHGMRNYPSLRASEFANNTFNPIRSIVESMKLEPHPEKQMIALSI' A
#
# COMPACT_ATOMS: atom_id res chain seq x y z
N MET A 1 -35.53 -26.38 -6.50
CA MET A 1 -35.04 -25.33 -7.41
C MET A 1 -35.96 -24.13 -7.21
N LEU A 2 -35.58 -22.93 -6.77
CA LEU A 2 -34.28 -22.25 -6.74
C LEU A 2 -34.16 -21.32 -5.49
N GLU A 3 -33.01 -21.45 -4.83
CA GLU A 3 -32.12 -20.42 -4.27
C GLU A 3 -32.68 -19.20 -3.51
N SER A 4 -32.56 -19.30 -2.18
CA SER A 4 -32.47 -18.20 -1.21
C SER A 4 -31.34 -17.24 -1.59
N LYS A 5 -31.68 -16.01 -1.98
CA LYS A 5 -30.72 -14.92 -2.14
C LYS A 5 -30.14 -14.55 -0.77
N GLY A 6 -28.90 -14.97 -0.52
CA GLY A 6 -28.12 -14.51 0.64
C GLY A 6 -27.99 -12.99 0.61
N SER A 7 -28.54 -12.33 1.62
CA SER A 7 -28.32 -10.91 1.85
C SER A 7 -26.84 -10.70 2.15
N VAL A 8 -26.10 -10.15 1.18
CA VAL A 8 -24.73 -9.69 1.39
C VAL A 8 -24.78 -8.67 2.53
N GLY A 9 -24.27 -9.06 3.69
CA GLY A 9 -24.15 -8.17 4.84
C GLY A 9 -23.33 -6.97 4.40
N ARG A 10 -23.93 -5.77 4.45
CA ARG A 10 -23.18 -4.53 4.27
C ARG A 10 -22.12 -4.48 5.37
N VAL A 11 -20.86 -4.55 4.96
CA VAL A 11 -19.72 -4.31 5.84
C VAL A 11 -19.90 -2.89 6.39
N PRO A 12 -19.95 -2.68 7.71
CA PRO A 12 -20.09 -1.33 8.25
C PRO A 12 -18.86 -0.52 7.80
N GLU A 13 -19.10 0.63 7.17
CA GLU A 13 -18.01 1.55 6.85
C GLU A 13 -17.34 1.97 8.15
N SER A 14 -16.11 1.53 8.34
CA SER A 14 -15.27 1.96 9.44
C SER A 14 -14.88 3.41 9.17
N HIS A 15 -15.59 4.34 9.79
CA HIS A 15 -15.10 5.71 9.96
C HIS A 15 -13.90 5.65 10.91
N HIS A 16 -12.75 5.24 10.36
CA HIS A 16 -11.47 5.26 11.05
C HIS A 16 -11.12 6.74 11.19
N GLY A 17 -11.52 7.33 12.32
CA GLY A 17 -11.21 8.71 12.65
C GLY A 17 -9.73 8.97 12.37
N MET A 18 -9.45 9.91 11.47
CA MET A 18 -8.09 10.32 11.16
C MET A 18 -7.50 10.91 12.43
N ARG A 19 -6.75 10.10 13.16
CA ARG A 19 -5.98 10.56 14.31
C ARG A 19 -4.95 11.55 13.77
N ASN A 20 -5.11 12.82 14.11
CA ASN A 20 -4.14 13.87 13.84
C ASN A 20 -2.91 13.62 14.70
N TYR A 21 -1.97 12.84 14.18
CA TYR A 21 -0.64 12.76 14.77
C TYR A 21 0.09 14.07 14.47
N PRO A 22 0.73 14.70 15.48
CA PRO A 22 1.69 15.77 15.23
C PRO A 22 2.70 15.31 14.17
N SER A 23 3.28 16.24 13.39
CA SER A 23 4.28 15.89 12.38
C SER A 23 5.47 15.17 13.03
N LEU A 24 5.45 13.84 13.02
CA LEU A 24 6.52 13.01 13.58
C LEU A 24 7.72 13.15 12.64
N ARG A 25 8.82 13.68 13.16
CA ARG A 25 10.09 13.78 12.43
C ARG A 25 10.89 12.51 12.64
N ALA A 26 11.58 12.07 11.59
CA ALA A 26 12.54 10.99 11.69
C ALA A 26 13.69 11.39 12.61
N SER A 27 14.24 10.44 13.37
CA SER A 27 15.44 10.67 14.18
C SER A 27 16.65 10.87 13.28
N GLU A 28 17.71 11.48 13.81
CA GLU A 28 18.99 11.61 13.10
C GLU A 28 19.54 10.25 12.66
N PHE A 29 19.46 9.24 13.53
CA PHE A 29 19.84 7.86 13.20
C PHE A 29 19.05 7.30 12.01
N ALA A 30 17.73 7.52 11.96
CA ALA A 30 16.88 7.05 10.87
C ALA A 30 17.20 7.78 9.55
N ASN A 31 17.46 9.09 9.61
CA ASN A 31 17.85 9.87 8.42
C ASN A 31 19.22 9.45 7.88
N ASN A 32 20.13 9.02 8.75
CA ASN A 32 21.48 8.58 8.39
C ASN A 32 21.57 7.08 8.07
N THR A 33 20.47 6.33 8.20
CA THR A 33 20.43 4.91 7.84
C THR A 33 20.32 4.77 6.33
N PHE A 34 21.37 4.25 5.70
CA PHE A 34 21.34 3.92 4.28
C PHE A 34 20.59 2.61 4.06
N ASN A 35 19.47 2.66 3.31
CA ASN A 35 18.70 1.49 2.90
C ASN A 35 18.91 1.25 1.38
N PRO A 36 19.76 0.28 0.98
CA PRO A 36 20.05 0.03 -0.43
C PRO A 36 18.82 -0.32 -1.26
N ILE A 37 17.89 -1.11 -0.71
CA ILE A 37 16.64 -1.48 -1.40
C ILE A 37 15.83 -0.22 -1.73
N ARG A 38 15.68 0.69 -0.76
CA ARG A 38 14.96 1.96 -0.96
C ARG A 38 15.60 2.79 -2.07
N SER A 39 16.93 2.91 -2.09
CA SER A 39 17.63 3.66 -3.13
C SER A 39 17.41 3.08 -4.53
N ILE A 40 17.30 1.75 -4.63
CA ILE A 40 17.02 1.05 -5.89
C ILE A 40 15.57 1.30 -6.32
N VAL A 41 14.60 1.07 -5.42
CA VAL A 41 13.17 1.24 -5.72
C VAL A 41 12.84 2.70 -6.11
N GLU A 42 13.45 3.69 -5.44
CA GLU A 42 13.25 5.10 -5.75
C GLU A 42 13.85 5.54 -7.09
N SER A 43 14.88 4.83 -7.58
CA SER A 43 15.51 5.12 -8.88
C SER A 43 14.94 4.28 -10.04
N MET A 44 14.21 3.21 -9.74
CA MET A 44 13.59 2.34 -10.74
C MET A 44 12.48 3.06 -11.51
N LYS A 45 12.57 3.02 -12.85
CA LYS A 45 11.47 3.39 -13.75
C LYS A 45 10.72 2.12 -14.17
N LEU A 46 9.65 1.83 -13.46
CA LEU A 46 8.78 0.69 -13.77
C LEU A 46 7.66 1.16 -14.71
N GLU A 47 7.85 0.95 -16.01
CA GLU A 47 6.78 1.07 -16.99
C GLU A 47 6.27 -0.33 -17.32
N PRO A 48 5.04 -0.70 -16.90
CA PRO A 48 4.47 -1.99 -17.23
C PRO A 48 4.17 -2.03 -18.73
N HIS A 49 4.32 -3.21 -19.33
CA HIS A 49 3.94 -3.41 -20.72
C HIS A 49 2.41 -3.24 -20.88
N PRO A 50 1.91 -2.47 -21.87
CA PRO A 50 0.51 -2.07 -21.95
C PRO A 50 -0.47 -3.26 -22.08
N GLU A 51 -0.08 -4.29 -22.82
CA GLU A 51 -0.91 -5.47 -23.08
C GLU A 51 -0.77 -6.58 -22.02
N LYS A 52 0.06 -6.39 -20.98
CA LYS A 52 0.35 -7.43 -19.99
C LYS A 52 0.08 -6.94 -18.59
N GLN A 53 -0.48 -7.81 -17.76
CA GLN A 53 -0.64 -7.50 -16.35
C GLN A 53 0.73 -7.35 -15.68
N MET A 54 0.87 -6.30 -14.88
CA MET A 54 2.03 -6.11 -14.03
C MET A 54 2.07 -7.22 -12.99
N ILE A 55 3.18 -7.94 -12.93
CA ILE A 55 3.48 -8.88 -11.85
C ILE A 55 4.48 -8.23 -10.89
N ALA A 56 4.07 -8.06 -9.64
CA ALA A 56 4.98 -7.63 -8.59
C ALA A 56 5.85 -8.83 -8.21
N LEU A 57 7.15 -8.75 -8.48
CA LEU A 57 8.14 -9.63 -7.89
C LEU A 57 8.62 -8.99 -6.60
N SER A 58 8.99 -9.79 -5.61
CA SER A 58 9.57 -9.26 -4.38
C SER A 58 10.83 -8.46 -4.73
N ILE A 59 10.86 -7.20 -4.28
CA ILE A 59 12.03 -6.32 -4.33
C ILE A 59 12.40 -5.98 -2.89
#